data_AF-R7G7C4-F1
#
_entry.id   AF-R7G7C4-F1
#
_cell.length_a   1.000
_cell.length_b   1.000
_cell.length_c   1.000
_cell.angle_alpha   90.00
_cell.angle_beta   90.00
_cell.angle_gamma   90.00
#
_symmetry.space_group_name_H-M   'P 1'
#
loop_
_entity.id
_entity.type
_entity.pdbx_description
1 polymer ?
#
loop_
_entity_poly.entity_id
_entity_poly.type
_entity_poly.pdbx_seq_one_letter_code
_entity_poly.pdbx_strand_id
1 'polypeptide(L)'
;MIEMLKRQWFVVLVALIFIGFAVFCIYDSNKDRVSGKTNDGKDVVAAMKDDTYIYADDLDKILYNNYGSNLVSTKFQIAVVSQAVKENDELKTQASNYKANFITQAESNMSMYGYTDLKEYINAQLNPLGYDYDTLDEYAMLAVKMNKLTSDYVKAHLDTLFTDYYNAKQPRTVSHILIKMADPQNPTEEEKEKIEKVEKELAAGKDFAEVAKKYSDDTGSKENGGYLGLMDKDTQYVESFKNAAFKLKSGEVSEWVKEDNSSYKGWHMIKVHETDKDKLLKDKDLEDTLVNAILNSDTSNAYGNAIWEASKKLDIKYNDKDLEAQIKASLGLK
;
A
#
# COMPACT_ATOMS: atom_id res chain seq x y z
N MET A 1 56.79 -52.97 5.66
CA MET A 1 56.10 -51.84 4.99
C MET A 1 55.72 -52.18 3.55
N ILE A 2 56.68 -52.58 2.69
CA ILE A 2 56.41 -52.96 1.29
C ILE A 2 55.50 -54.19 1.15
N GLU A 3 55.70 -55.23 1.98
CA GLU A 3 54.83 -56.41 2.03
C GLU A 3 53.37 -56.09 2.40
N MET A 4 53.18 -55.18 3.35
CA MET A 4 51.85 -54.74 3.81
C MET A 4 51.12 -53.93 2.73
N LEU A 5 51.85 -53.05 2.03
CA LEU A 5 51.35 -52.31 0.87
C LEU A 5 50.97 -53.23 -0.30
N LYS A 6 51.74 -54.30 -0.54
CA LYS A 6 51.41 -55.32 -1.55
C LYS A 6 50.18 -56.15 -1.18
N ARG A 7 49.97 -56.46 0.11
CA ARG A 7 48.84 -57.27 0.57
C ARG A 7 47.53 -56.49 0.64
N GLN A 8 47.61 -55.18 0.88
CA GLN A 8 46.45 -54.27 0.96
C GLN A 8 46.42 -53.25 -0.19
N TRP A 9 47.05 -53.58 -1.33
CA TRP A 9 47.19 -52.66 -2.47
C TRP A 9 45.84 -52.10 -2.96
N PHE A 10 44.79 -52.92 -2.89
CA PHE A 10 43.43 -52.52 -3.26
C PHE A 10 42.84 -51.47 -2.30
N VAL A 11 43.09 -51.59 -0.99
CA VAL A 11 42.62 -50.61 0.01
C VAL A 11 43.35 -49.28 -0.17
N VAL A 12 44.65 -49.33 -0.46
CA VAL A 12 45.46 -48.14 -0.76
C VAL A 12 44.99 -47.46 -2.05
N LEU A 13 44.68 -48.24 -3.09
CA LEU A 13 44.12 -47.72 -4.35
C LEU A 13 42.78 -47.01 -4.12
N VAL A 14 41.86 -47.64 -3.38
CA VAL A 14 40.56 -47.05 -3.05
C VAL A 14 40.71 -45.78 -2.22
N ALA A 15 41.62 -45.74 -1.25
CA ALA A 15 41.91 -44.54 -0.47
C ALA A 15 42.45 -43.40 -1.35
N LEU A 16 43.35 -43.69 -2.30
CA LEU A 16 43.86 -42.69 -3.25
C LEU A 16 42.78 -42.16 -4.18
N ILE A 17 41.82 -42.99 -4.59
CA ILE A 17 40.65 -42.55 -5.38
C ILE A 17 39.78 -41.61 -4.56
N PHE A 18 39.48 -41.94 -3.29
CA PHE A 18 38.69 -41.05 -2.43
C PHE A 18 39.39 -39.74 -2.10
N ILE A 19 40.71 -39.77 -1.87
CA ILE A 19 41.51 -38.55 -1.68
C ILE A 19 41.50 -37.71 -2.97
N GLY A 20 41.69 -38.34 -4.13
CA GLY A 20 41.62 -37.66 -5.42
C GLY A 20 40.25 -37.04 -5.69
N PHE A 21 39.17 -37.75 -5.35
CA PHE A 21 37.81 -37.23 -5.47
C PHE A 21 37.53 -36.09 -4.49
N ALA A 22 37.98 -36.19 -3.24
CA ALA A 22 37.86 -35.09 -2.27
C ALA A 22 38.63 -33.85 -2.70
N VAL A 23 39.86 -34.01 -3.20
CA VAL A 23 40.67 -32.92 -3.77
C VAL A 23 39.99 -32.33 -4.99
N PHE A 24 39.42 -33.15 -5.87
CA PHE A 24 38.64 -32.70 -7.02
C PHE A 24 37.38 -31.93 -6.59
N CYS A 25 36.61 -32.40 -5.61
CA CYS A 25 35.43 -31.69 -5.09
C CYS A 25 35.81 -30.36 -4.44
N ILE A 26 36.92 -30.29 -3.70
CA ILE A 26 37.45 -29.05 -3.13
C ILE A 26 37.88 -28.09 -4.25
N TYR A 27 38.57 -28.59 -5.28
CA TYR A 27 38.96 -27.81 -6.44
C TYR A 27 37.72 -27.31 -7.21
N ASP A 28 36.78 -28.20 -7.55
CA ASP A 28 35.59 -27.89 -8.34
C ASP A 28 34.65 -26.91 -7.62
N SER A 29 34.53 -27.00 -6.30
CA SER A 29 33.76 -26.04 -5.48
C SER A 29 34.42 -24.67 -5.36
N ASN A 30 35.72 -24.56 -5.66
CA ASN A 30 36.49 -23.32 -5.50
C ASN A 30 37.12 -22.81 -6.80
N LYS A 31 37.06 -23.54 -7.92
CA LYS A 31 37.72 -23.19 -9.18
C LYS A 31 37.22 -21.85 -9.76
N ASP A 32 35.95 -21.53 -9.50
CA ASP A 32 35.29 -20.29 -9.90
C ASP A 32 35.28 -19.24 -8.77
N ARG A 33 35.78 -19.59 -7.58
CA ARG A 33 36.01 -18.67 -6.47
C ARG A 33 37.43 -18.12 -6.57
N VAL A 34 37.59 -17.09 -7.40
CA VAL A 34 38.82 -16.32 -7.40
C VAL A 34 38.87 -15.56 -6.07
N SER A 35 39.91 -15.78 -5.25
CA SER A 35 40.15 -14.91 -4.10
C SER A 35 40.22 -13.48 -4.62
N GLY A 36 39.36 -12.59 -4.11
CA GLY A 36 39.35 -11.20 -4.51
C GLY A 36 40.77 -10.61 -4.39
N LYS A 37 41.13 -9.70 -5.29
CA LYS A 37 42.39 -8.96 -5.14
C LYS A 37 42.35 -8.28 -3.77
N THR A 38 43.35 -8.52 -2.93
CA THR A 38 43.49 -7.80 -1.66
C THR A 38 44.58 -6.76 -1.81
N ASN A 39 44.36 -5.56 -1.28
CA ASN A 39 45.41 -4.54 -1.15
C ASN A 39 45.40 -4.02 0.29
N ASP A 40 46.57 -4.00 0.94
CA ASP A 40 46.73 -3.62 2.36
C ASP A 40 45.78 -4.34 3.33
N GLY A 41 45.52 -5.63 3.08
CA GLY A 41 44.64 -6.45 3.91
C GLY A 41 43.14 -6.17 3.75
N LYS A 42 42.75 -5.34 2.78
CA LYS A 42 41.36 -5.07 2.42
C LYS A 42 40.98 -5.73 1.11
N ASP A 43 39.73 -6.17 1.01
CA ASP A 43 39.17 -6.70 -0.23
C ASP A 43 38.94 -5.58 -1.24
N VAL A 44 39.49 -5.73 -2.45
CA VAL A 44 39.32 -4.79 -3.56
C VAL A 44 38.13 -5.21 -4.41
N VAL A 45 37.17 -4.30 -4.54
CA VAL A 45 35.98 -4.46 -5.40
C VAL A 45 36.29 -4.02 -6.82
N ALA A 46 37.06 -2.95 -7.00
CA ALA A 46 37.50 -2.48 -8.32
C ALA A 46 38.85 -1.77 -8.23
N ALA A 47 39.61 -1.78 -9.32
CA ALA A 47 40.90 -1.10 -9.43
C ALA A 47 40.94 -0.25 -10.71
N MET A 48 41.41 0.98 -10.60
CA MET A 48 41.66 1.87 -11.72
C MET A 48 43.07 1.67 -12.29
N LYS A 49 43.31 2.21 -13.49
CA LYS A 49 44.59 2.07 -14.21
C LYS A 49 45.79 2.72 -13.50
N ASP A 50 45.54 3.63 -12.57
CA ASP A 50 46.54 4.34 -11.76
C ASP A 50 46.74 3.72 -10.37
N ASP A 51 46.35 2.44 -10.21
CA ASP A 51 46.38 1.71 -8.93
C ASP A 51 45.50 2.34 -7.83
N THR A 52 44.50 3.15 -8.20
CA THR A 52 43.45 3.55 -7.25
C THR A 52 42.50 2.38 -7.01
N TYR A 53 42.32 2.00 -5.74
CA TYR A 53 41.49 0.87 -5.33
C TYR A 53 40.17 1.33 -4.71
N ILE A 54 39.07 0.67 -5.08
CA ILE A 54 37.78 0.74 -4.40
C ILE A 54 37.67 -0.48 -3.51
N TYR A 55 37.60 -0.26 -2.20
CA TYR A 55 37.56 -1.34 -1.21
C TYR A 55 36.13 -1.72 -0.83
N ALA A 56 35.93 -2.98 -0.46
CA ALA A 56 34.63 -3.51 -0.03
C ALA A 56 34.10 -2.76 1.19
N ASP A 57 34.93 -2.51 2.20
CA ASP A 57 34.53 -1.78 3.42
C ASP A 57 34.08 -0.34 3.14
N ASP A 58 34.73 0.32 2.18
CA ASP A 58 34.39 1.71 1.82
C ASP A 58 33.08 1.73 1.02
N LEU A 59 32.89 0.77 0.12
CA LEU A 59 31.63 0.58 -0.60
C LEU A 59 30.49 0.22 0.36
N ASP A 60 30.69 -0.70 1.30
CA ASP A 60 29.70 -1.10 2.30
C ASP A 60 29.27 0.10 3.16
N LYS A 61 30.23 0.89 3.66
CA LYS A 61 29.94 2.14 4.38
C LYS A 61 29.16 3.13 3.55
N ILE A 62 29.54 3.34 2.28
CA ILE A 62 28.83 4.28 1.38
C ILE A 62 27.41 3.78 1.13
N LEU A 63 27.22 2.49 0.85
CA LEU A 63 25.90 1.90 0.63
C LEU A 63 25.06 1.96 1.90
N TYR A 64 25.63 1.66 3.06
CA TYR A 64 24.95 1.75 4.34
C TYR A 64 24.52 3.19 4.66
N ASN A 65 25.42 4.16 4.48
CA ASN A 65 25.13 5.57 4.74
C ASN A 65 24.05 6.16 3.81
N ASN A 66 23.98 5.69 2.57
CA ASN A 66 23.01 6.20 1.59
C ASN A 66 21.69 5.41 1.57
N TYR A 67 21.73 4.10 1.84
CA TYR A 67 20.58 3.20 1.64
C TYR A 67 20.34 2.23 2.81
N GLY A 68 21.32 2.01 3.67
CA GLY A 68 21.29 1.00 4.73
C GLY A 68 20.18 1.21 5.75
N SER A 69 20.00 2.45 6.23
CA SER A 69 18.96 2.77 7.21
C SER A 69 17.55 2.48 6.68
N ASN A 70 17.26 2.86 5.43
CA ASN A 70 16.00 2.56 4.75
C ASN A 70 15.83 1.05 4.53
N LEU A 71 16.87 0.37 4.06
CA LEU A 71 16.81 -1.07 3.81
C LEU A 71 16.56 -1.86 5.11
N VAL A 72 17.28 -1.54 6.18
CA VAL A 72 17.08 -2.18 7.49
C VAL A 72 15.67 -1.93 8.00
N SER A 73 15.16 -0.70 7.85
CA SER A 73 13.79 -0.35 8.24
C SER A 73 12.75 -1.15 7.46
N THR A 74 12.92 -1.29 6.14
CA THR A 74 12.05 -2.12 5.30
C THR A 74 12.11 -3.60 5.71
N LYS A 75 13.31 -4.15 5.92
CA LYS A 75 13.47 -5.54 6.36
C LYS A 75 12.87 -5.78 7.75
N PHE A 76 13.00 -4.81 8.66
CA PHE A 76 12.34 -4.83 9.96
C PHE A 76 10.81 -4.90 9.81
N GLN A 77 10.21 -4.02 9.00
CA GLN A 77 8.77 -4.01 8.74
C GLN A 77 8.29 -5.35 8.18
N ILE A 78 8.97 -5.88 7.15
CA ILE A 78 8.67 -7.18 6.55
C ILE A 78 8.73 -8.29 7.59
N ALA A 79 9.79 -8.34 8.39
CA ALA A 79 10.00 -9.38 9.40
C ALA A 79 8.95 -9.31 10.52
N VAL A 80 8.57 -8.11 10.96
CA VAL A 80 7.53 -7.91 11.98
C VAL A 80 6.18 -8.39 11.45
N VAL A 81 5.77 -7.94 10.27
CA VAL A 81 4.47 -8.30 9.67
C VAL A 81 4.38 -9.80 9.42
N SER A 82 5.44 -10.39 8.86
CA SER A 82 5.47 -11.81 8.54
C SER A 82 5.32 -12.70 9.77
N GLN A 83 5.86 -12.28 10.92
CA GLN A 83 5.80 -13.03 12.18
C GLN A 83 4.56 -12.70 13.02
N ALA A 84 4.10 -11.45 13.00
CA ALA A 84 2.96 -11.01 13.82
C ALA A 84 1.62 -11.52 13.28
N VAL A 85 1.49 -11.66 11.96
CA VAL A 85 0.25 -12.11 11.31
C VAL A 85 0.40 -13.53 10.82
N LYS A 86 -0.30 -14.45 11.50
CA LYS A 86 -0.37 -15.86 11.11
C LYS A 86 -1.24 -16.04 9.88
N GLU A 87 -0.79 -16.91 8.98
CA GLU A 87 -1.56 -17.27 7.79
C GLU A 87 -2.78 -18.11 8.16
N ASN A 88 -3.86 -17.87 7.42
CA ASN A 88 -5.07 -18.65 7.45
C ASN A 88 -5.65 -18.70 6.03
N ASP A 89 -6.71 -19.47 5.83
CA ASP A 89 -7.26 -19.68 4.48
C ASP A 89 -7.88 -18.41 3.89
N GLU A 90 -8.44 -17.54 4.73
CA GLU A 90 -8.95 -16.23 4.33
C GLU A 90 -7.83 -15.35 3.74
N LEU A 91 -6.69 -15.24 4.43
CA LEU A 91 -5.54 -14.48 3.95
C LEU A 91 -4.94 -15.07 2.67
N LYS A 92 -4.95 -16.39 2.50
CA LYS A 92 -4.52 -17.02 1.24
C LYS A 92 -5.42 -16.64 0.08
N THR A 93 -6.73 -16.63 0.29
CA THR A 93 -7.70 -16.15 -0.72
C THR A 93 -7.48 -14.67 -1.03
N GLN A 94 -7.32 -13.83 0.00
CA GLN A 94 -7.03 -12.41 -0.20
C GLN A 94 -5.70 -12.21 -0.96
N ALA A 95 -4.66 -12.98 -0.65
CA ALA A 95 -3.37 -12.89 -1.34
C ALA A 95 -3.49 -13.26 -2.82
N SER A 96 -4.26 -14.31 -3.15
CA SER A 96 -4.53 -14.70 -4.53
C SER A 96 -5.25 -13.59 -5.31
N ASN A 97 -6.25 -12.97 -4.69
CA ASN A 97 -6.97 -11.84 -5.28
C ASN A 97 -6.06 -10.60 -5.45
N TYR A 98 -5.23 -10.32 -4.44
CA TYR A 98 -4.26 -9.23 -4.49
C TYR A 98 -3.27 -9.42 -5.63
N LYS A 99 -2.69 -10.63 -5.78
CA LYS A 99 -1.79 -10.98 -6.89
C LYS A 99 -2.45 -10.78 -8.25
N ALA A 100 -3.68 -11.27 -8.42
CA ALA A 100 -4.42 -11.12 -9.68
C ALA A 100 -4.61 -9.63 -10.03
N ASN A 101 -5.07 -8.83 -9.07
CA ASN A 101 -5.27 -7.39 -9.25
C ASN A 101 -3.94 -6.66 -9.53
N PHE A 102 -2.87 -7.04 -8.84
CA PHE A 102 -1.54 -6.48 -9.03
C PHE A 102 -1.03 -6.73 -10.46
N ILE A 103 -1.22 -7.95 -10.98
CA ILE A 103 -0.87 -8.30 -12.37
C ILE A 103 -1.71 -7.48 -13.36
N THR A 104 -3.03 -7.44 -13.20
CA THR A 104 -3.92 -6.67 -14.11
C THR A 104 -3.58 -5.18 -14.13
N GLN A 105 -3.29 -4.60 -12.96
CA GLN A 105 -2.87 -3.20 -12.87
C GLN A 105 -1.50 -2.99 -13.52
N ALA A 106 -0.58 -3.93 -13.34
CA ALA A 106 0.74 -3.87 -13.94
C ALA A 106 0.68 -3.93 -15.47
N GLU A 107 -0.14 -4.84 -16.03
CA GLU A 107 -0.41 -4.92 -17.47
C GLU A 107 -1.00 -3.63 -18.03
N SER A 108 -1.92 -3.01 -17.29
CA SER A 108 -2.57 -1.76 -17.70
C SER A 108 -1.61 -0.57 -17.72
N ASN A 109 -0.59 -0.59 -16.87
CA ASN A 109 0.31 0.55 -16.66
C ASN A 109 1.66 0.42 -17.36
N MET A 110 2.15 -0.79 -17.63
CA MET A 110 3.54 -1.02 -18.06
C MET A 110 3.96 -0.18 -19.29
N SER A 111 3.05 -0.02 -20.26
CA SER A 111 3.32 0.75 -21.48
C SER A 111 3.47 2.24 -21.22
N MET A 112 2.79 2.79 -20.22
CA MET A 112 2.94 4.19 -19.80
C MET A 112 4.35 4.50 -19.30
N TYR A 113 5.02 3.49 -18.75
CA TYR A 113 6.39 3.58 -18.23
C TYR A 113 7.44 3.03 -19.22
N GLY A 114 7.05 2.73 -20.46
CA GLY A 114 7.96 2.28 -21.52
C GLY A 114 8.36 0.81 -21.44
N TYR A 115 7.68 0.00 -20.62
CA TYR A 115 7.91 -1.43 -20.54
C TYR A 115 7.03 -2.19 -21.54
N THR A 116 7.61 -3.19 -22.19
CA THR A 116 6.90 -4.13 -23.09
C THR A 116 6.81 -5.54 -22.50
N ASP A 117 7.59 -5.82 -21.45
CA ASP A 117 7.60 -7.10 -20.74
C ASP A 117 7.07 -6.92 -19.31
N LEU A 118 6.05 -7.70 -18.97
CA LEU A 118 5.38 -7.62 -17.67
C LEU A 118 6.32 -8.03 -16.52
N LYS A 119 7.16 -9.05 -16.73
CA LYS A 119 8.09 -9.53 -15.72
C LYS A 119 9.15 -8.48 -15.42
N GLU A 120 9.70 -7.82 -16.43
CA GLU A 120 10.62 -6.68 -16.23
C GLU A 120 9.96 -5.54 -15.46
N TYR A 121 8.71 -5.18 -15.79
CA TYR A 121 7.99 -4.11 -15.09
C TYR A 121 7.67 -4.46 -13.64
N ILE A 122 7.26 -5.69 -13.36
CA ILE A 122 7.00 -6.16 -11.99
C ILE A 122 8.30 -6.24 -11.20
N ASN A 123 9.37 -6.79 -11.78
CA ASN A 123 10.68 -6.87 -11.13
C ASN A 123 11.22 -5.47 -10.77
N ALA A 124 11.04 -4.47 -11.64
CA ALA A 124 11.45 -3.10 -11.34
C ALA A 124 10.77 -2.52 -10.09
N GLN A 125 9.54 -2.93 -9.80
CA GLN A 125 8.79 -2.49 -8.62
C GLN A 125 9.14 -3.29 -7.36
N LEU A 126 9.38 -4.59 -7.50
CA LEU A 126 9.50 -5.51 -6.36
C LEU A 126 10.94 -5.76 -5.90
N ASN A 127 11.92 -5.67 -6.80
CA ASN A 127 13.33 -5.91 -6.47
C ASN A 127 13.83 -5.06 -5.29
N PRO A 128 13.45 -3.76 -5.14
CA PRO A 128 13.84 -2.96 -3.97
C PRO A 128 13.34 -3.52 -2.63
N LEU A 129 12.25 -4.29 -2.64
CA LEU A 129 11.68 -4.95 -1.46
C LEU A 129 12.32 -6.34 -1.23
N GLY A 130 13.03 -6.87 -2.23
CA GLY A 130 13.60 -8.21 -2.25
C GLY A 130 12.63 -9.28 -2.75
N TYR A 131 11.65 -8.88 -3.57
CA TYR A 131 10.73 -9.76 -4.27
C TYR A 131 10.88 -9.56 -5.78
N ASP A 132 10.34 -10.48 -6.56
CA ASP A 132 10.34 -10.45 -8.01
C ASP A 132 9.06 -11.11 -8.54
N TYR A 133 8.95 -11.22 -9.86
CA TYR A 133 7.83 -11.86 -10.53
C TYR A 133 7.63 -13.33 -10.08
N ASP A 134 8.71 -14.06 -9.84
CA ASP A 134 8.66 -15.48 -9.50
C ASP A 134 8.24 -15.70 -8.03
N THR A 135 8.38 -14.67 -7.19
CA THR A 135 8.00 -14.64 -5.77
C THR A 135 6.74 -13.81 -5.48
N LEU A 136 5.91 -13.56 -6.49
CA LEU A 136 4.68 -12.76 -6.36
C LEU A 136 3.69 -13.27 -5.32
N ASP A 137 3.60 -14.59 -5.11
CA ASP A 137 2.72 -15.15 -4.08
C ASP A 137 3.17 -14.76 -2.67
N GLU A 138 4.49 -14.71 -2.43
CA GLU A 138 5.06 -14.27 -1.15
C GLU A 138 4.84 -12.77 -0.92
N TYR A 139 5.05 -11.96 -1.96
CA TYR A 139 4.77 -10.53 -1.92
C TYR A 139 3.29 -10.24 -1.66
N ALA A 140 2.39 -10.93 -2.36
CA ALA A 140 0.96 -10.78 -2.17
C ALA A 140 0.53 -11.19 -0.76
N MET A 141 1.10 -12.27 -0.22
CA MET A 141 0.87 -12.69 1.17
C MET A 141 1.36 -11.62 2.16
N LEU A 142 2.54 -11.05 1.95
CA LEU A 142 3.06 -9.95 2.77
C LEU A 142 2.12 -8.74 2.73
N ALA A 143 1.65 -8.34 1.54
CA ALA A 143 0.77 -7.19 1.37
C ALA A 143 -0.56 -7.37 2.11
N VAL A 144 -1.18 -8.55 2.05
CA VAL A 144 -2.44 -8.79 2.78
C VAL A 144 -2.22 -8.92 4.29
N LYS A 145 -1.09 -9.50 4.73
CA LYS A 145 -0.71 -9.49 6.15
C LYS A 145 -0.50 -8.07 6.66
N MET A 146 0.14 -7.21 5.88
CA MET A 146 0.33 -5.80 6.19
C MET A 146 -1.02 -5.10 6.37
N ASN A 147 -1.92 -5.23 5.38
CA ASN A 147 -3.26 -4.65 5.44
C ASN A 147 -4.06 -5.15 6.63
N LYS A 148 -3.97 -6.45 6.94
CA LYS A 148 -4.61 -7.03 8.12
C LYS A 148 -4.05 -6.42 9.41
N LEU A 149 -2.73 -6.36 9.55
CA LEU A 149 -2.10 -5.83 10.76
C LEU A 149 -2.52 -4.38 11.04
N THR A 150 -2.49 -3.53 10.01
CA THR A 150 -2.83 -2.12 10.14
C THR A 150 -4.33 -1.91 10.33
N SER A 151 -5.18 -2.68 9.64
CA SER A 151 -6.64 -2.66 9.84
C SER A 151 -7.02 -3.10 11.26
N ASP A 152 -6.46 -4.22 11.74
CA ASP A 152 -6.71 -4.72 13.10
C ASP A 152 -6.27 -3.69 14.16
N TYR A 153 -5.15 -3.01 13.95
CA TYR A 153 -4.71 -1.90 14.81
C TYR A 153 -5.72 -0.76 14.80
N VAL A 154 -6.16 -0.29 13.63
CA VAL A 154 -7.14 0.81 13.58
C VAL A 154 -8.46 0.42 14.24
N LYS A 155 -8.95 -0.81 14.02
CA LYS A 155 -10.16 -1.31 14.69
C LYS A 155 -10.01 -1.35 16.21
N ALA A 156 -8.87 -1.81 16.71
CA ALA A 156 -8.59 -1.85 18.15
C ALA A 156 -8.49 -0.46 18.81
N HIS A 157 -8.15 0.57 18.03
CA HIS A 157 -7.96 1.94 18.51
C HIS A 157 -8.96 2.94 17.92
N LEU A 158 -10.08 2.45 17.36
CA LEU A 158 -10.96 3.22 16.47
C LEU A 158 -11.50 4.48 17.13
N ASP A 159 -11.98 4.41 18.38
CA ASP A 159 -12.55 5.56 19.09
C ASP A 159 -11.58 6.75 19.18
N THR A 160 -10.31 6.45 19.47
CA THR A 160 -9.24 7.45 19.60
C THR A 160 -8.84 7.99 18.23
N LEU A 161 -8.51 7.09 17.29
CA LEU A 161 -8.03 7.48 15.96
C LEU A 161 -9.12 8.22 15.17
N PHE A 162 -10.37 7.83 15.32
CA PHE A 162 -11.50 8.50 14.69
C PHE A 162 -11.72 9.89 15.26
N THR A 163 -11.43 10.14 16.54
CA THR A 163 -11.54 11.50 17.10
C THR A 163 -10.55 12.45 16.43
N ASP A 164 -9.30 12.03 16.23
CA ASP A 164 -8.29 12.85 15.53
C ASP A 164 -8.66 13.05 14.06
N TYR A 165 -9.06 11.97 13.38
CA TYR A 165 -9.55 12.00 12.01
C TYR A 165 -10.77 12.92 11.85
N TYR A 166 -11.75 12.83 12.75
CA TYR A 166 -12.97 13.65 12.72
C TYR A 166 -12.65 15.15 12.81
N ASN A 167 -11.80 15.52 13.76
CA ASN A 167 -11.41 16.92 13.99
C ASN A 167 -10.65 17.50 12.78
N ALA A 168 -9.76 16.71 12.19
CA ALA A 168 -8.97 17.14 11.05
C ALA A 168 -9.78 17.19 9.75
N LYS A 169 -10.56 16.14 9.46
CA LYS A 169 -11.14 15.85 8.13
C LYS A 169 -12.63 16.14 8.01
N GLN A 170 -13.34 16.36 9.12
CA GLN A 170 -14.77 16.73 9.17
C GLN A 170 -15.70 15.80 8.35
N PRO A 171 -15.60 14.47 8.55
CA PRO A 171 -16.29 13.49 7.74
C PRO A 171 -17.82 13.59 7.87
N ARG A 172 -18.53 13.23 6.80
CA ARG A 172 -20.00 13.18 6.73
C ARG A 172 -20.45 12.22 5.63
N THR A 173 -21.64 11.65 5.74
CA THR A 173 -22.21 10.81 4.68
C THR A 173 -23.12 11.63 3.78
N VAL A 174 -23.03 11.44 2.46
CA VAL A 174 -23.78 12.26 1.49
C VAL A 174 -24.44 11.47 0.38
N SER A 175 -25.52 12.05 -0.15
CA SER A 175 -26.08 11.72 -1.45
C SER A 175 -26.09 12.95 -2.35
N HIS A 176 -26.20 12.73 -3.66
CA HIS A 176 -26.45 13.82 -4.60
C HIS A 176 -27.49 13.46 -5.67
N ILE A 177 -28.04 14.48 -6.30
CA ILE A 177 -28.77 14.40 -7.57
C ILE A 177 -27.97 15.23 -8.56
N LEU A 178 -27.59 14.61 -9.67
CA LEU A 178 -26.90 15.28 -10.76
C LEU A 178 -27.85 15.48 -11.94
N ILE A 179 -27.93 16.71 -12.45
CA ILE A 179 -28.41 16.99 -13.81
C ILE A 179 -27.21 17.41 -14.67
N LYS A 180 -26.79 16.56 -15.61
CA LYS A 180 -25.66 16.85 -16.51
C LYS A 180 -26.09 17.86 -17.57
N MET A 181 -25.22 18.82 -17.88
CA MET A 181 -25.54 19.89 -18.83
C MET A 181 -24.35 20.23 -19.71
N ALA A 182 -24.58 20.59 -20.97
CA ALA A 182 -23.52 21.10 -21.85
C ALA A 182 -23.11 22.54 -21.49
N ASP A 183 -24.09 23.37 -21.10
CA ASP A 183 -23.92 24.75 -20.64
C ASP A 183 -24.69 24.97 -19.33
N PRO A 184 -24.03 24.81 -18.17
CA PRO A 184 -24.64 25.00 -16.85
C PRO A 184 -25.16 26.43 -16.60
N GLN A 185 -24.75 27.42 -17.41
CA GLN A 185 -25.25 28.80 -17.29
C GLN A 185 -26.50 29.04 -18.13
N ASN A 186 -26.71 28.24 -19.18
CA ASN A 186 -27.88 28.30 -20.05
C ASN A 186 -28.54 26.91 -20.22
N PRO A 187 -29.18 26.36 -19.16
CA PRO A 187 -29.86 25.09 -19.27
C PRO A 187 -30.94 25.11 -20.36
N THR A 188 -31.05 24.03 -21.10
CA THR A 188 -32.14 23.75 -22.04
C THR A 188 -33.47 23.66 -21.30
N GLU A 189 -34.58 23.80 -22.03
CA GLU A 189 -35.91 23.66 -21.43
C GLU A 189 -36.14 22.28 -20.81
N GLU A 190 -35.57 21.21 -21.39
CA GLU A 190 -35.64 19.86 -20.81
C GLU A 190 -34.90 19.77 -19.47
N GLU A 191 -33.70 20.35 -19.38
CA GLU A 191 -32.92 20.39 -18.13
C GLU A 191 -33.64 21.21 -17.06
N LYS A 192 -34.23 22.36 -17.43
CA LYS A 192 -35.06 23.18 -16.51
C LYS A 192 -36.28 22.42 -16.01
N GLU A 193 -37.03 21.78 -16.89
CA GLU A 193 -38.18 20.95 -16.48
C GLU A 193 -37.76 19.84 -15.50
N LYS A 194 -36.59 19.25 -15.72
CA LYS A 194 -36.06 18.19 -14.87
C LYS A 194 -35.67 18.73 -13.49
N ILE A 195 -35.02 19.88 -13.44
CA ILE A 195 -34.73 20.62 -12.19
C ILE A 195 -36.03 20.90 -11.42
N GLU A 196 -37.03 21.49 -12.09
CA GLU A 196 -38.31 21.83 -11.47
C GLU A 196 -39.05 20.59 -10.94
N LYS A 197 -38.99 19.46 -11.66
CA LYS A 197 -39.56 18.18 -11.22
C LYS A 197 -38.87 17.67 -9.95
N VAL A 198 -37.55 17.76 -9.87
CA VAL A 198 -36.78 17.38 -8.68
C VAL A 198 -37.19 18.25 -7.49
N GLU A 199 -37.17 19.57 -7.64
CA GLU A 199 -37.54 20.52 -6.58
C GLU A 199 -38.97 20.28 -6.09
N LYS A 200 -39.91 20.10 -7.01
CA LYS A 200 -41.33 19.85 -6.69
C LYS A 200 -41.53 18.54 -5.93
N GLU A 201 -40.86 17.46 -6.33
CA GLU A 201 -41.00 16.17 -5.63
C GLU A 201 -40.39 16.24 -4.22
N LEU A 202 -39.24 16.89 -4.05
CA LEU A 202 -38.62 17.08 -2.73
C LEU A 202 -39.46 18.00 -1.84
N ALA A 203 -39.99 19.10 -2.37
CA ALA A 203 -40.88 20.01 -1.65
C ALA A 203 -42.19 19.33 -1.23
N ALA A 204 -42.65 18.33 -1.98
CA ALA A 204 -43.79 17.49 -1.61
C ALA A 204 -43.46 16.44 -0.54
N GLY A 205 -42.22 16.41 -0.02
CA GLY A 205 -41.78 15.49 1.02
C GLY A 205 -41.40 14.09 0.51
N LYS A 206 -41.18 13.93 -0.80
CA LYS A 206 -40.70 12.66 -1.35
C LYS A 206 -39.27 12.38 -0.90
N ASP A 207 -38.95 11.10 -0.68
CA ASP A 207 -37.62 10.71 -0.26
C ASP A 207 -36.56 11.04 -1.31
N PHE A 208 -35.40 11.54 -0.85
CA PHE A 208 -34.31 11.98 -1.71
C PHE A 208 -33.76 10.85 -2.57
N ALA A 209 -33.67 9.62 -2.04
CA ALA A 209 -33.16 8.48 -2.81
C ALA A 209 -34.11 8.12 -3.95
N GLU A 210 -35.42 8.23 -3.76
CA GLU A 210 -36.39 8.00 -4.83
C GLU A 210 -36.29 9.06 -5.94
N VAL A 211 -36.14 10.33 -5.56
CA VAL A 211 -35.96 11.42 -6.52
C VAL A 211 -34.64 11.27 -7.27
N ALA A 212 -33.56 10.90 -6.58
CA ALA A 212 -32.27 10.62 -7.19
C ALA A 212 -32.34 9.45 -8.20
N LYS A 213 -32.97 8.33 -7.84
CA LYS A 213 -33.20 7.19 -8.76
C LYS A 213 -33.97 7.60 -10.00
N LYS A 214 -34.93 8.51 -9.86
CA LYS A 214 -35.77 8.94 -10.98
C LYS A 214 -35.06 9.93 -11.90
N TYR A 215 -34.35 10.90 -11.33
CA TYR A 215 -33.88 12.06 -12.08
C TYR A 215 -32.37 12.21 -12.19
N SER A 216 -31.55 11.57 -11.36
CA SER A 216 -30.10 11.75 -11.47
C SER A 216 -29.55 11.20 -12.79
N ASP A 217 -28.57 11.91 -13.34
CA ASP A 217 -27.76 11.55 -14.51
C ASP A 217 -26.40 10.95 -14.12
N ASP A 218 -26.13 10.85 -12.82
CA ASP A 218 -24.99 10.09 -12.32
C ASP A 218 -25.32 8.60 -12.27
N THR A 219 -24.94 7.87 -13.32
CA THR A 219 -25.16 6.43 -13.42
C THR A 219 -24.42 5.63 -12.34
N GLY A 220 -23.40 6.20 -11.69
CA GLY A 220 -22.65 5.53 -10.63
C GLY A 220 -23.41 5.46 -9.31
N SER A 221 -24.16 6.50 -8.96
CA SER A 221 -24.88 6.58 -7.68
C SER A 221 -26.40 6.54 -7.81
N LYS A 222 -26.97 6.83 -9.00
CA LYS A 222 -28.42 6.91 -9.25
C LYS A 222 -29.20 5.73 -8.68
N GLU A 223 -28.80 4.50 -9.03
CA GLU A 223 -29.51 3.28 -8.60
C GLU A 223 -29.42 3.04 -7.09
N ASN A 224 -28.39 3.61 -6.44
CA ASN A 224 -28.23 3.63 -4.99
C ASN A 224 -28.80 4.92 -4.35
N GLY A 225 -29.79 5.56 -4.98
CA GLY A 225 -30.41 6.74 -4.41
C GLY A 225 -29.51 7.97 -4.34
N GLY A 226 -28.52 8.03 -5.23
CA GLY A 226 -27.53 9.09 -5.24
C GLY A 226 -26.50 9.01 -4.11
N TYR A 227 -26.49 7.93 -3.31
CA TYR A 227 -25.58 7.79 -2.17
C TYR A 227 -24.13 7.65 -2.62
N LEU A 228 -23.28 8.53 -2.11
CA LEU A 228 -21.84 8.58 -2.43
C LEU A 228 -20.96 8.07 -1.28
N GLY A 229 -21.56 7.73 -0.13
CA GLY A 229 -20.81 7.24 1.03
C GLY A 229 -20.26 8.36 1.91
N LEU A 230 -19.19 8.04 2.62
CA LEU A 230 -18.44 8.97 3.46
C LEU A 230 -17.64 9.93 2.58
N MET A 231 -17.82 11.23 2.80
CA MET A 231 -16.95 12.27 2.28
C MET A 231 -16.24 12.99 3.43
N ASP A 232 -15.07 13.52 3.12
CA ASP A 232 -14.24 14.31 4.01
C ASP A 232 -13.46 15.37 3.20
N LYS A 233 -12.49 16.05 3.82
CA LYS A 233 -11.67 17.07 3.15
C LYS A 233 -10.79 16.54 2.03
N ASP A 234 -10.37 15.28 2.12
CA ASP A 234 -9.42 14.64 1.20
C ASP A 234 -10.15 13.95 0.03
N THR A 235 -11.46 13.78 0.15
CA THR A 235 -12.32 13.26 -0.90
C THR A 235 -12.17 14.08 -2.18
N GLN A 236 -11.96 13.39 -3.31
CA GLN A 236 -11.67 13.99 -4.61
C GLN A 236 -12.94 14.49 -5.31
N TYR A 237 -13.66 15.40 -4.66
CA TYR A 237 -14.79 16.12 -5.26
C TYR A 237 -14.40 17.54 -5.63
N VAL A 238 -15.13 18.10 -6.61
CA VAL A 238 -15.01 19.52 -6.97
C VAL A 238 -15.25 20.40 -5.75
N GLU A 239 -14.51 21.50 -5.67
CA GLU A 239 -14.46 22.34 -4.47
C GLU A 239 -15.82 22.99 -4.16
N SER A 240 -16.61 23.30 -5.19
CA SER A 240 -17.98 23.80 -5.06
C SER A 240 -18.89 22.82 -4.30
N PHE A 241 -18.82 21.53 -4.65
CA PHE A 241 -19.56 20.45 -4.02
C PHE A 241 -19.17 20.30 -2.55
N LYS A 242 -17.85 20.22 -2.29
CA LYS A 242 -17.33 20.12 -0.92
C LYS A 242 -17.80 21.29 -0.06
N ASN A 243 -17.65 22.52 -0.56
CA ASN A 243 -18.06 23.72 0.18
C ASN A 243 -19.56 23.78 0.49
N ALA A 244 -20.41 23.32 -0.43
CA ALA A 244 -21.84 23.20 -0.16
C ALA A 244 -22.12 22.12 0.89
N ALA A 245 -21.55 20.92 0.72
CA ALA A 245 -21.72 19.81 1.65
C ALA A 245 -21.22 20.15 3.07
N PHE A 246 -20.11 20.88 3.19
CA PHE A 246 -19.54 21.29 4.48
C PHE A 246 -20.40 22.28 5.26
N LYS A 247 -21.29 23.03 4.58
CA LYS A 247 -22.22 23.98 5.21
C LYS A 247 -23.50 23.33 5.73
N LEU A 248 -23.85 22.15 5.21
CA LEU A 248 -25.06 21.43 5.58
C LEU A 248 -24.88 20.68 6.91
N LYS A 249 -25.97 20.62 7.68
CA LYS A 249 -26.12 19.76 8.86
C LYS A 249 -26.75 18.42 8.46
N SER A 250 -26.76 17.49 9.41
CA SER A 250 -27.44 16.20 9.26
C SER A 250 -28.91 16.38 8.86
N GLY A 251 -29.30 15.71 7.78
CA GLY A 251 -30.65 15.76 7.21
C GLY A 251 -30.91 16.91 6.24
N GLU A 252 -30.01 17.89 6.11
CA GLU A 252 -30.22 19.05 5.23
C GLU A 252 -29.90 18.74 3.76
N VAL A 253 -30.56 19.46 2.87
CA VAL A 253 -30.37 19.43 1.41
C VAL A 253 -29.91 20.81 0.95
N SER A 254 -28.93 20.86 0.05
CA SER A 254 -28.42 22.12 -0.52
C SER A 254 -29.35 22.70 -1.57
N GLU A 255 -29.15 23.98 -1.87
CA GLU A 255 -29.50 24.55 -3.18
C GLU A 255 -28.70 23.87 -4.31
N TRP A 256 -29.05 24.16 -5.56
CA TRP A 256 -28.27 23.70 -6.72
C TRP A 256 -26.85 24.29 -6.72
N VAL A 257 -25.86 23.40 -6.66
CA VAL A 257 -24.45 23.69 -6.83
C VAL A 257 -24.11 23.52 -8.31
N LYS A 258 -23.82 24.64 -8.97
CA LYS A 258 -23.50 24.67 -10.40
C LYS A 258 -22.00 24.43 -10.61
N GLU A 259 -21.67 23.48 -11.46
CA GLU A 259 -20.29 23.16 -11.82
C GLU A 259 -20.10 23.27 -13.33
N ASP A 260 -19.07 24.01 -13.75
CA ASP A 260 -18.67 24.19 -15.14
C ASP A 260 -17.14 24.17 -15.23
N ASN A 261 -16.57 22.97 -15.30
CA ASN A 261 -15.14 22.76 -15.48
C ASN A 261 -14.85 21.85 -16.68
N SER A 262 -13.57 21.68 -17.02
CA SER A 262 -13.13 20.91 -18.19
C SER A 262 -13.49 19.43 -18.14
N SER A 263 -13.74 18.89 -16.95
CA SER A 263 -14.02 17.47 -16.71
C SER A 263 -15.48 17.21 -16.39
N TYR A 264 -16.23 18.24 -16.00
CA TYR A 264 -17.57 18.10 -15.48
C TYR A 264 -18.41 19.35 -15.67
N LYS A 265 -19.64 19.16 -16.17
CA LYS A 265 -20.61 20.23 -16.37
C LYS A 265 -22.00 19.76 -15.97
N GLY A 266 -22.61 20.49 -15.04
CA GLY A 266 -23.94 20.17 -14.55
C GLY A 266 -24.24 20.79 -13.20
N TRP A 267 -25.44 20.52 -12.69
CA TRP A 267 -25.87 20.99 -11.39
C TRP A 267 -26.03 19.81 -10.43
N HIS A 268 -25.62 20.03 -9.19
CA HIS A 268 -25.76 19.08 -8.10
C HIS A 268 -26.70 19.61 -7.04
N MET A 269 -27.62 18.77 -6.58
CA MET A 269 -28.28 18.98 -5.30
C MET A 269 -27.78 17.94 -4.31
N ILE A 270 -27.32 18.36 -3.14
CA ILE A 270 -26.56 17.53 -2.20
C ILE A 270 -27.40 17.33 -0.94
N LYS A 271 -27.48 16.09 -0.46
CA LYS A 271 -28.06 15.77 0.85
C LYS A 271 -26.96 15.29 1.78
N VAL A 272 -26.88 15.86 2.97
CA VAL A 272 -26.04 15.33 4.06
C VAL A 272 -26.92 14.47 4.96
N HIS A 273 -26.55 13.21 5.15
CA HIS A 273 -27.30 12.30 6.01
C HIS A 273 -26.86 12.41 7.46
N GLU A 274 -25.55 12.33 7.71
CA GLU A 274 -25.02 12.34 9.06
C GLU A 274 -23.68 13.09 9.15
N THR A 275 -23.51 13.86 10.23
CA THR A 275 -22.30 14.64 10.56
C THR A 275 -21.85 14.43 12.01
N ASP A 276 -22.69 13.81 12.85
CA ASP A 276 -22.39 13.56 14.26
C ASP A 276 -21.32 12.49 14.41
N LYS A 277 -20.30 12.80 15.22
CA LYS A 277 -19.15 11.92 15.44
C LYS A 277 -19.59 10.56 15.98
N ASP A 278 -20.43 10.54 17.02
CA ASP A 278 -20.75 9.30 17.71
C ASP A 278 -21.64 8.40 16.86
N LYS A 279 -22.53 8.98 16.05
CA LYS A 279 -23.35 8.21 15.11
C LYS A 279 -22.54 7.64 13.95
N LEU A 280 -21.63 8.42 13.35
CA LEU A 280 -20.74 7.91 12.31
C LEU A 280 -19.89 6.75 12.83
N LEU A 281 -19.31 6.89 14.02
CA LEU A 281 -18.47 5.88 14.65
C LEU A 281 -19.23 4.58 14.98
N LYS A 282 -20.52 4.67 15.34
CA LYS A 282 -21.36 3.53 15.72
C LYS A 282 -22.07 2.87 14.54
N ASP A 283 -22.00 3.48 13.36
CA ASP A 283 -22.57 2.91 12.14
C ASP A 283 -21.72 1.74 11.67
N LYS A 284 -22.26 0.53 11.82
CA LYS A 284 -21.59 -0.71 11.44
C LYS A 284 -21.33 -0.81 9.93
N ASP A 285 -22.17 -0.19 9.12
CA ASP A 285 -22.00 -0.18 7.67
C ASP A 285 -20.86 0.76 7.25
N LEU A 286 -20.43 1.66 8.15
CA LEU A 286 -19.30 2.55 7.94
C LEU A 286 -17.99 2.04 8.55
N GLU A 287 -17.98 0.98 9.38
CA GLU A 287 -16.77 0.58 10.11
C GLU A 287 -15.56 0.38 9.20
N ASP A 288 -15.67 -0.46 8.17
CA ASP A 288 -14.57 -0.70 7.22
C ASP A 288 -14.24 0.57 6.40
N THR A 289 -15.23 1.41 6.11
CA THR A 289 -15.02 2.69 5.42
C THR A 289 -14.19 3.65 6.28
N LEU A 290 -14.51 3.76 7.57
CA LEU A 290 -13.79 4.57 8.54
C LEU A 290 -12.37 4.06 8.75
N VAL A 291 -12.21 2.74 8.87
CA VAL A 291 -10.88 2.12 8.98
C VAL A 291 -10.01 2.49 7.78
N ASN A 292 -10.53 2.35 6.56
CA ASN A 292 -9.81 2.72 5.35
C ASN A 292 -9.53 4.22 5.26
N ALA A 293 -10.50 5.06 5.64
CA ALA A 293 -10.32 6.51 5.64
C ALA A 293 -9.23 6.94 6.63
N ILE A 294 -9.20 6.36 7.83
CA ILE A 294 -8.16 6.63 8.83
C ILE A 294 -6.79 6.15 8.33
N LEU A 295 -6.70 4.94 7.76
CA LEU A 295 -5.46 4.39 7.22
C LEU A 295 -4.87 5.24 6.10
N ASN A 296 -5.71 5.80 5.24
CA ASN A 296 -5.30 6.66 4.13
C ASN A 296 -5.11 8.13 4.53
N SER A 297 -5.43 8.49 5.78
CA SER A 297 -5.25 9.84 6.30
C SER A 297 -3.87 10.03 6.93
N ASP A 298 -3.40 11.27 6.96
CA ASP A 298 -2.17 11.70 7.63
C ASP A 298 -2.34 11.95 9.15
N THR A 299 -3.49 11.58 9.72
CA THR A 299 -3.91 12.08 11.04
C THR A 299 -3.32 11.32 12.23
N SER A 300 -2.97 10.04 12.06
CA SER A 300 -2.71 9.16 13.22
C SER A 300 -1.48 8.27 13.12
N ASN A 301 -0.72 8.34 12.02
CA ASN A 301 0.41 7.44 11.73
C ASN A 301 0.07 5.97 12.08
N ALA A 302 -1.14 5.52 11.71
CA ALA A 302 -1.65 4.21 12.07
C ALA A 302 -0.72 3.08 11.59
N TYR A 303 -0.13 3.25 10.40
CA TYR A 303 0.84 2.30 9.85
C TYR A 303 2.05 2.12 10.77
N GLY A 304 2.76 3.20 11.11
CA GLY A 304 3.96 3.12 11.93
C GLY A 304 3.68 2.60 13.34
N ASN A 305 2.57 3.04 13.92
CA ASN A 305 2.13 2.58 15.24
C ASN A 305 1.76 1.09 15.25
N ALA A 306 1.05 0.59 14.23
CA ALA A 306 0.67 -0.83 14.13
C ALA A 306 1.91 -1.73 14.06
N ILE A 307 2.88 -1.38 13.21
CA ILE A 307 4.14 -2.12 13.10
C ILE A 307 4.91 -2.11 14.42
N TRP A 308 5.00 -0.95 15.07
CA TRP A 308 5.73 -0.83 16.31
C TRP A 308 5.04 -1.53 17.50
N GLU A 309 3.71 -1.54 17.55
CA GLU A 309 2.99 -2.31 18.55
C GLU A 309 3.17 -3.82 18.34
N ALA A 310 3.16 -4.26 17.08
CA ALA A 310 3.42 -5.65 16.73
C ALA A 310 4.85 -6.07 17.07
N SER A 311 5.84 -5.21 16.82
CA SER A 311 7.25 -5.50 17.09
C SER A 311 7.53 -5.74 18.57
N LYS A 312 6.83 -5.05 19.48
CA LYS A 312 6.92 -5.24 20.94
C LYS A 312 6.50 -6.64 21.41
N LYS A 313 5.73 -7.38 20.59
CA LYS A 313 5.29 -8.75 20.88
C LYS A 313 6.30 -9.79 20.39
N LEU A 314 7.39 -9.37 19.77
CA LEU A 314 8.46 -10.20 19.22
C LEU A 314 9.77 -10.02 20.01
N ASP A 315 10.62 -11.06 20.06
CA ASP A 315 11.95 -11.00 20.70
C ASP A 315 12.98 -10.36 19.76
N ILE A 316 12.89 -9.03 19.58
CA ILE A 316 13.80 -8.28 18.71
C ILE A 316 14.99 -7.76 19.51
N LYS A 317 16.20 -8.07 19.03
CA LYS A 317 17.47 -7.58 19.60
C LYS A 317 18.11 -6.59 18.66
N TYR A 318 18.37 -5.38 19.17
CA TYR A 318 19.06 -4.32 18.44
C TYR A 318 20.53 -4.32 18.81
N ASN A 319 21.42 -4.26 17.81
CA ASN A 319 22.87 -4.28 18.02
C ASN A 319 23.39 -2.99 18.66
N ASP A 320 22.72 -1.86 18.44
CA ASP A 320 22.94 -0.60 19.15
C ASP A 320 21.64 0.22 19.24
N LYS A 321 21.66 1.29 20.06
CA LYS A 321 20.50 2.17 20.30
C LYS A 321 20.19 3.11 19.13
N ASP A 322 21.19 3.44 18.32
CA ASP A 322 21.01 4.35 17.18
C ASP A 322 20.18 3.66 16.11
N LEU A 323 20.34 2.35 15.93
CA LEU A 323 19.55 1.53 15.02
C LEU A 323 18.07 1.47 15.40
N GLU A 324 17.75 1.27 16.69
CA GLU A 324 16.35 1.27 17.15
C GLU A 324 15.71 2.65 16.93
N ALA A 325 16.45 3.73 17.22
CA ALA A 325 15.99 5.09 17.00
C ALA A 325 15.75 5.38 15.51
N GLN A 326 16.64 4.92 14.63
CA GLN A 326 16.47 5.05 13.17
C GLN A 326 15.22 4.31 12.68
N ILE A 327 14.97 3.09 13.16
CA ILE A 327 13.77 2.32 12.81
C ILE A 327 12.51 3.04 13.29
N LYS A 328 12.49 3.53 14.53
CA LYS A 328 11.35 4.34 15.03
C LYS A 328 11.10 5.58 14.17
N ALA A 329 12.15 6.31 13.82
CA ALA A 329 12.04 7.50 12.98
C ALA A 329 11.50 7.15 11.58
N SER A 330 11.93 6.03 10.99
CA SER A 330 11.42 5.54 9.70
C SER A 330 9.92 5.21 9.72
N LEU A 331 9.42 4.83 10.91
CA LEU A 331 8.00 4.57 11.17
C LEU A 331 7.24 5.83 11.57
N GLY A 332 7.85 7.02 11.53
CA GLY A 332 7.20 8.27 11.95
C GLY A 332 6.96 8.38 13.46
N LEU A 333 7.72 7.64 14.27
CA LEU A 333 7.63 7.65 15.73
C LEU A 333 8.71 8.58 16.31
N LYS A 334 8.34 9.28 17.39
CA LYS A 334 9.24 10.19 18.12
C LYS A 334 10.06 9.47 19.18
#